data_AF-A0A953XG17-F1
#
_entry.id   AF-A0A953XG17-F1
#
_cell.length_a   1.000
_cell.length_b   1.000
_cell.length_c   1.000
_cell.angle_alpha   90.00
_cell.angle_beta   90.00
_cell.angle_gamma   90.00
#
_symmetry.space_group_name_H-M   'P 1'
#
loop_
_entity.id
_entity.type
_entity.pdbx_description
1 polymer ?
#
loop_
_entity_poly.entity_id
_entity_poly.type
_entity_poly.pdbx_seq_one_letter_code
_entity_poly.pdbx_strand_id
1 'polypeptide(L)'
;MRHLTACLLLALCAAPLMADIGPKPRTTGPGMVPQTDMKDVDIEMTSEEVELVLSKTDEDDTLDVTVTFHMTNLGEAASFEIGFPMGAFQNMSDFSVTTDGVERDPKIIDKNPEPEEHKDDNDGKKGFSRDPWRHDYWWVWDESWAEGAAVTHVVKYKLSVWHWSNYRSTGYILHTGAAWKNKIKSAKVTLSFGGDMELGYIERLGPAGFEIKGKKAVWNFKDLEPTNADDISIHYDRDETVTQKDARLVKESAKWWSSRVELLNLRLTAPKRFGSTEYKPEEWAAIRDALAALISDAKADGNKLVMPEEEPEKISWGGDIPEEVRKAIEEKMGKTKCDYARKGEAHKLLDPFKNVLELVRANPDDEAGNKLLRDWDNLVAKCLDGKLYAGATKLVVDDKRAADLKLLRNEAAGLLKPQVEEQPAD
;
A
#
# COMPACT_ATOMS: atom_id res chain seq x y z
N MET A 1 -21.29 -6.33 -26.43
CA MET A 1 -19.85 -6.16 -26.19
C MET A 1 -19.66 -5.63 -24.79
N ARG A 2 -19.06 -6.44 -23.91
CA ARG A 2 -18.78 -6.12 -22.51
C ARG A 2 -17.49 -5.31 -22.47
N HIS A 3 -17.51 -4.12 -21.88
CA HIS A 3 -16.28 -3.43 -21.46
C HIS A 3 -16.30 -3.33 -19.94
N LEU A 4 -15.43 -4.14 -19.33
CA LEU A 4 -14.90 -3.92 -17.98
C LEU A 4 -14.24 -2.54 -17.95
N THR A 5 -14.52 -1.74 -16.94
CA THR A 5 -13.71 -0.56 -16.61
C THR A 5 -13.39 -0.61 -15.12
N ALA A 6 -12.10 -0.64 -14.85
CA ALA A 6 -11.45 -1.05 -13.63
C ALA A 6 -11.60 -0.03 -12.48
N CYS A 7 -11.76 -0.56 -11.27
CA CYS A 7 -11.50 0.15 -10.03
C CYS A 7 -9.99 0.43 -9.94
N LEU A 8 -9.56 1.65 -10.23
CA LEU A 8 -8.25 2.14 -9.84
C LEU A 8 -8.32 2.56 -8.36
N LEU A 9 -8.38 1.55 -7.49
CA LEU A 9 -7.78 1.64 -6.16
C LEU A 9 -6.31 2.05 -6.36
N LEU A 10 -5.74 2.76 -5.38
CA LEU A 10 -4.28 2.81 -5.16
C LEU A 10 -3.74 1.38 -4.93
N ALA A 11 -3.78 0.54 -5.96
CA ALA A 11 -2.83 -0.52 -6.19
C ALA A 11 -1.64 0.14 -6.88
N LEU A 12 -0.94 1.02 -6.13
CA LEU A 12 0.41 1.38 -6.49
C LEU A 12 1.17 0.06 -6.57
N CYS A 13 1.73 -0.22 -7.75
CA CYS A 13 2.58 -1.36 -8.00
C CYS A 13 3.73 -1.35 -6.98
N ALA A 14 3.52 -1.96 -5.82
CA ALA A 14 4.62 -2.62 -5.15
C ALA A 14 5.14 -3.59 -6.21
N ALA A 15 6.35 -3.33 -6.72
CA ALA A 15 7.10 -4.42 -7.32
C ALA A 15 7.02 -5.59 -6.32
N PRO A 16 6.72 -6.82 -6.75
CA PRO A 16 6.62 -7.94 -5.83
C PRO A 16 7.94 -8.02 -5.07
N LEU A 17 7.91 -7.66 -3.78
CA LEU A 17 9.08 -7.66 -2.89
C LEU A 17 9.31 -9.09 -2.42
N MET A 18 9.72 -9.98 -3.31
CA MET A 18 9.96 -11.40 -3.02
C MET A 18 10.97 -11.49 -1.86
N ALA A 19 10.70 -12.22 -0.78
CA ALA A 19 11.02 -13.64 -0.75
C ALA A 19 10.88 -14.26 0.66
N ASP A 20 10.68 -15.57 0.68
CA ASP A 20 11.10 -16.52 1.70
C ASP A 20 11.85 -17.66 0.94
N ILE A 21 12.66 -18.48 1.61
CA ILE A 21 13.16 -19.73 1.02
C ILE A 21 12.00 -20.69 0.76
N GLY A 22 12.03 -21.39 -0.37
CA GLY A 22 11.00 -22.35 -0.75
C GLY A 22 11.61 -23.67 -1.25
N PRO A 23 11.01 -24.84 -0.94
CA PRO A 23 11.46 -26.10 -1.50
C PRO A 23 10.94 -26.27 -2.92
N LYS A 24 11.72 -26.97 -3.77
CA LYS A 24 11.38 -27.33 -5.15
C LYS A 24 10.86 -26.12 -5.96
N PRO A 25 11.65 -25.05 -6.14
CA PRO A 25 11.21 -23.84 -6.81
C PRO A 25 10.67 -24.14 -8.22
N ARG A 26 9.41 -23.77 -8.46
CA ARG A 26 8.70 -23.81 -9.76
C ARG A 26 8.03 -22.46 -10.01
N THR A 27 7.76 -22.16 -11.27
CA THR A 27 7.27 -20.86 -11.78
C THR A 27 6.36 -20.08 -10.83
N THR A 28 6.70 -18.82 -10.60
CA THR A 28 5.88 -17.81 -9.92
C THR A 28 4.72 -17.42 -10.82
N GLY A 29 3.65 -18.22 -10.82
CA GLY A 29 2.35 -17.76 -11.28
C GLY A 29 1.84 -16.58 -10.43
N PRO A 30 0.67 -16.00 -10.76
CA PRO A 30 0.02 -15.01 -9.90
C PRO A 30 -0.29 -15.63 -8.54
N GLY A 31 0.59 -15.38 -7.57
CA GLY A 31 0.68 -16.08 -6.30
C GLY A 31 1.94 -16.94 -6.27
N MET A 32 2.96 -16.47 -5.55
CA MET A 32 4.08 -17.31 -5.10
C MET A 32 3.55 -18.30 -4.07
N VAL A 33 2.68 -19.21 -4.51
CA VAL A 33 2.09 -20.24 -3.66
C VAL A 33 2.97 -21.47 -3.81
N PRO A 34 3.60 -21.91 -2.72
CA PRO A 34 4.39 -23.12 -2.69
C PRO A 34 3.50 -24.30 -3.09
N GLN A 35 4.06 -25.18 -3.92
CA GLN A 35 3.24 -26.12 -4.67
C GLN A 35 2.56 -27.15 -3.77
N THR A 36 1.33 -27.52 -4.13
CA THR A 36 0.59 -28.65 -3.55
C THR A 36 1.27 -30.02 -3.74
N ASP A 37 2.40 -30.08 -4.46
CA ASP A 37 3.18 -31.29 -4.70
C ASP A 37 4.43 -31.43 -3.81
N MET A 38 4.47 -30.72 -2.66
CA MET A 38 5.36 -31.04 -1.53
C MET A 38 5.09 -32.40 -0.87
N LYS A 39 4.44 -33.33 -1.57
CA LYS A 39 4.47 -34.74 -1.18
C LYS A 39 5.95 -35.11 -1.00
N ASP A 40 6.26 -35.62 0.18
CA ASP A 40 7.59 -36.06 0.60
C ASP A 40 8.54 -34.96 1.12
N VAL A 41 8.08 -33.72 1.33
CA VAL A 41 8.85 -32.67 2.03
C VAL A 41 8.11 -32.26 3.30
N ASP A 42 8.49 -32.90 4.41
CA ASP A 42 7.90 -32.68 5.73
C ASP A 42 8.73 -31.70 6.58
N ILE A 43 9.11 -30.57 5.98
CA ILE A 43 9.96 -29.58 6.64
C ILE A 43 9.12 -28.46 7.23
N GLU A 44 9.32 -28.19 8.51
CA GLU A 44 8.72 -27.08 9.24
C GLU A 44 9.73 -25.95 9.41
N MET A 45 9.31 -24.72 9.13
CA MET A 45 10.04 -23.53 9.55
C MET A 45 9.69 -23.24 11.01
N THR A 46 10.64 -23.47 11.91
CA THR A 46 10.45 -23.26 13.34
C THR A 46 10.58 -21.79 13.72
N SER A 47 11.50 -21.04 13.12
CA SER A 47 11.57 -19.60 13.30
C SER A 47 12.27 -18.88 12.16
N GLU A 48 11.97 -17.59 12.03
CA GLU A 48 12.55 -16.68 11.06
C GLU A 48 13.00 -15.38 11.73
N GLU A 49 14.24 -14.97 11.51
CA GLU A 49 14.77 -13.69 11.98
C GLU A 49 15.25 -12.85 10.79
N VAL A 50 14.56 -11.73 10.54
CA VAL A 50 14.82 -10.82 9.43
C VAL A 50 15.42 -9.52 9.97
N GLU A 51 16.60 -9.17 9.49
CA GLU A 51 17.24 -7.88 9.71
C GLU A 51 17.23 -7.07 8.42
N LEU A 52 16.59 -5.91 8.46
CA LEU A 52 16.48 -4.95 7.37
C LEU A 52 17.28 -3.70 7.74
N VAL A 53 18.21 -3.28 6.88
CA VAL A 53 18.93 -2.01 7.03
C VAL A 53 18.63 -1.13 5.82
N LEU A 54 17.77 -0.14 6.02
CA LEU A 54 17.44 0.85 4.99
C LEU A 54 18.50 1.95 5.00
N SER A 55 19.18 2.14 3.88
CA SER A 55 20.24 3.14 3.72
C SER A 55 19.96 4.03 2.52
N LYS A 56 20.39 5.29 2.60
CA LYS A 56 20.44 6.20 1.45
C LYS A 56 21.90 6.50 1.09
N THR A 57 22.19 6.52 -0.20
CA THR A 57 23.45 7.05 -0.76
C THR A 57 23.15 8.23 -1.67
N ASP A 58 24.16 8.89 -2.24
CA ASP A 58 23.88 9.97 -3.21
C ASP A 58 23.21 9.42 -4.49
N GLU A 59 23.55 8.20 -4.89
CA GLU A 59 23.11 7.59 -6.15
C GLU A 59 21.80 6.83 -6.01
N ASP A 60 21.73 5.89 -5.05
CA ASP A 60 20.59 4.99 -4.87
C ASP A 60 20.25 4.74 -3.40
N ASP A 61 19.01 4.34 -3.14
CA ASP A 61 18.61 3.81 -1.85
C ASP A 61 18.73 2.29 -1.85
N THR A 62 19.21 1.73 -0.74
CA THR A 62 19.44 0.30 -0.62
C THR A 62 18.73 -0.28 0.60
N LEU A 63 18.28 -1.52 0.47
CA LEU A 63 17.84 -2.34 1.59
C LEU A 63 18.80 -3.52 1.71
N ASP A 64 19.69 -3.48 2.70
CA ASP A 64 20.50 -4.64 3.07
C ASP A 64 19.63 -5.58 3.89
N VAL A 65 19.55 -6.84 3.48
CA VAL A 65 18.71 -7.86 4.10
C VAL A 65 19.58 -9.01 4.58
N THR A 66 19.39 -9.40 5.84
CA THR A 66 19.90 -10.66 6.39
C THR A 66 18.73 -11.43 6.98
N VAL A 67 18.52 -12.66 6.53
CA VAL A 67 17.48 -13.53 7.06
C VAL A 67 18.09 -14.81 7.60
N THR A 68 17.68 -15.19 8.80
CA THR A 68 18.03 -16.48 9.41
C THR A 68 16.78 -17.33 9.53
N PHE A 69 16.77 -18.47 8.84
CA PHE A 69 15.71 -19.46 8.90
C PHE A 69 16.15 -20.64 9.74
N HIS A 70 15.37 -20.99 10.75
CA HIS A 70 15.57 -22.20 11.54
C HIS A 70 14.49 -23.22 11.18
N MET A 71 14.93 -24.36 10.66
CA MET A 71 14.04 -25.33 10.05
C MET A 71 14.25 -26.72 10.65
N THR A 72 13.25 -27.59 10.57
CA THR A 72 13.32 -28.96 11.07
C THR A 72 12.67 -29.93 10.09
N ASN A 73 13.36 -31.03 9.76
CA ASN A 73 12.75 -32.14 9.03
C ASN A 73 11.91 -33.00 9.98
N LEU A 74 10.59 -33.01 9.78
CA LEU A 74 9.64 -33.81 10.55
C LEU A 74 9.33 -35.17 9.90
N GLY A 75 9.84 -35.43 8.69
CA GLY A 75 9.63 -36.68 7.97
C GLY A 75 10.92 -37.47 7.76
N GLU A 76 10.90 -38.36 6.78
CA GLU A 76 12.05 -39.17 6.40
C GLU A 76 13.21 -38.32 5.86
N ALA A 77 14.40 -38.91 5.79
CA ALA A 77 15.54 -38.25 5.17
C ALA A 77 15.23 -37.88 3.71
N ALA A 78 15.53 -36.64 3.32
CA ALA A 78 15.16 -36.10 2.02
C ALA A 78 16.28 -35.24 1.42
N SER A 79 16.38 -35.28 0.09
CA SER A 79 17.26 -34.42 -0.70
C SER A 79 16.42 -33.72 -1.77
N PHE A 80 16.55 -32.39 -1.86
CA PHE A 80 15.76 -31.58 -2.78
C PHE A 80 16.47 -30.24 -3.07
N GLU A 81 16.06 -29.60 -4.16
CA GLU A 81 16.44 -28.22 -4.45
C GLU A 81 15.67 -27.28 -3.53
N ILE A 82 16.36 -26.34 -2.90
CA ILE A 82 15.76 -25.18 -2.24
C ILE A 82 16.09 -23.95 -3.06
N GLY A 83 15.22 -22.95 -3.03
CA GLY A 83 15.50 -21.69 -3.69
C GLY A 83 15.00 -20.46 -2.98
N PHE A 84 15.56 -19.33 -3.38
CA PHE A 84 15.17 -18.00 -2.95
C PHE A 84 14.74 -17.18 -4.19
N PRO A 85 13.49 -16.68 -4.24
CA PRO A 85 12.98 -15.99 -5.41
C PRO A 85 13.65 -14.63 -5.56
N MET A 86 14.13 -14.32 -6.78
CA MET A 86 14.61 -12.99 -7.16
C MET A 86 13.51 -12.18 -7.87
N GLY A 87 12.56 -12.87 -8.51
CA GLY A 87 11.49 -12.24 -9.28
C GLY A 87 11.95 -11.66 -10.62
N ALA A 88 11.06 -10.87 -11.22
CA ALA A 88 11.26 -10.28 -12.55
C ALA A 88 12.30 -9.14 -12.58
N PHE A 89 12.50 -8.47 -11.44
CA PHE A 89 13.42 -7.34 -11.33
C PHE A 89 14.69 -7.87 -10.69
N GLN A 90 15.74 -8.03 -11.48
CA GLN A 90 17.08 -8.41 -11.01
C GLN A 90 17.74 -7.25 -10.25
N ASN A 91 17.04 -6.62 -9.30
CA ASN A 91 17.51 -5.51 -8.48
C ASN A 91 18.18 -5.96 -7.18
N MET A 92 18.48 -7.26 -7.08
CA MET A 92 19.19 -7.88 -5.98
C MET A 92 20.66 -8.11 -6.32
N SER A 93 21.56 -7.71 -5.43
CA SER A 93 23.00 -7.92 -5.52
C SER A 93 23.54 -8.55 -4.23
N ASP A 94 24.82 -8.92 -4.25
CA ASP A 94 25.55 -9.45 -3.09
C ASP A 94 24.86 -10.68 -2.43
N PHE A 95 24.13 -11.47 -3.23
CA PHE A 95 23.43 -12.65 -2.74
C PHE A 95 24.42 -13.71 -2.23
N SER A 96 24.21 -14.16 -1.00
CA SER A 96 24.95 -15.28 -0.42
C SER A 96 24.06 -16.07 0.51
N VAL A 97 24.35 -17.35 0.66
CA VAL A 97 23.65 -18.24 1.58
C VAL A 97 24.64 -19.18 2.27
N THR A 98 24.45 -19.37 3.58
CA THR A 98 25.14 -20.40 4.35
C THR A 98 24.11 -21.34 4.97
N THR A 99 24.46 -22.62 5.07
CA THR A 99 23.68 -23.62 5.81
C THR A 99 24.54 -24.16 6.94
N ASP A 100 24.09 -24.00 8.19
CA ASP A 100 24.84 -24.36 9.39
C ASP A 100 26.28 -23.77 9.40
N GLY A 101 26.42 -22.55 8.88
CA GLY A 101 27.69 -21.83 8.77
C GLY A 101 28.58 -22.25 7.58
N VAL A 102 28.15 -23.21 6.76
CA VAL A 102 28.85 -23.62 5.53
C VAL A 102 28.29 -22.87 4.34
N GLU A 103 29.15 -22.18 3.60
CA GLU A 103 28.79 -21.45 2.37
C GLU A 103 28.26 -22.40 1.30
N ARG A 104 27.21 -21.98 0.58
CA ARG A 104 26.65 -22.69 -0.57
C ARG A 104 26.96 -21.95 -1.87
N ASP A 105 26.90 -22.67 -2.98
CA ASP A 105 27.10 -22.15 -4.34
C ASP A 105 25.74 -22.09 -5.07
N PRO A 106 24.90 -21.07 -4.80
CA PRO A 106 23.58 -20.96 -5.40
C PRO A 106 23.69 -20.60 -6.89
N LYS A 107 22.81 -21.19 -7.70
CA LYS A 107 22.73 -20.94 -9.15
C LYS A 107 21.48 -20.15 -9.48
N ILE A 108 21.61 -19.15 -10.36
CA ILE A 108 20.43 -18.47 -10.92
C ILE A 108 19.78 -19.40 -11.95
N ILE A 109 18.50 -19.68 -11.77
CA ILE A 109 17.68 -20.45 -12.71
C ILE A 109 16.45 -19.61 -13.06
N ASP A 110 16.17 -19.46 -14.35
CA ASP A 110 14.86 -18.99 -14.82
C ASP A 110 13.89 -20.17 -14.83
N LYS A 111 12.88 -20.15 -13.96
CA LYS A 111 11.87 -21.20 -13.89
C LYS A 111 10.78 -21.01 -14.93
N ASN A 112 10.64 -19.81 -15.53
CA ASN A 112 9.70 -19.53 -16.61
C ASN A 112 10.42 -19.05 -17.89
N PRO A 113 11.34 -19.85 -18.46
CA PRO A 113 12.02 -19.46 -19.69
C PRO A 113 10.99 -19.31 -20.81
N GLU A 114 11.11 -18.26 -21.62
CA GLU A 114 10.24 -18.10 -22.80
C GLU A 114 10.23 -19.39 -23.64
N PRO A 115 9.06 -19.86 -24.12
CA PRO A 115 9.08 -20.84 -25.20
C PRO A 115 9.82 -20.20 -26.38
N GLU A 116 10.86 -20.88 -26.89
CA GLU A 116 11.70 -20.43 -28.00
C GLU A 116 10.86 -19.76 -29.11
N GLU A 117 11.13 -18.47 -29.37
CA GLU A 117 10.55 -17.62 -30.43
C GLU A 117 9.15 -18.03 -30.94
N HIS A 118 8.10 -17.49 -30.35
CA HIS A 118 6.91 -17.21 -31.17
C HIS A 118 7.30 -16.14 -32.19
N LYS A 119 7.58 -16.55 -33.43
CA LYS A 119 7.55 -15.64 -34.58
C LYS A 119 6.16 -15.02 -34.59
N ASP A 120 6.07 -13.72 -34.32
CA ASP A 120 4.85 -12.98 -34.56
C ASP A 120 4.53 -13.08 -36.07
N ASP A 121 3.60 -13.96 -36.42
CA ASP A 121 3.19 -14.25 -37.79
C ASP A 121 2.43 -13.07 -38.46
N ASN A 122 2.22 -11.97 -37.73
CA ASN A 122 1.54 -10.80 -38.26
C ASN A 122 2.48 -9.60 -38.22
N ASP A 123 3.07 -9.31 -39.40
CA ASP A 123 3.58 -8.02 -39.88
C ASP A 123 5.10 -7.80 -40.00
N GLY A 124 5.95 -8.76 -39.61
CA GLY A 124 7.40 -8.66 -39.82
C GLY A 124 8.07 -7.50 -39.10
N LYS A 125 7.34 -6.78 -38.24
CA LYS A 125 7.94 -5.87 -37.27
C LYS A 125 8.34 -6.72 -36.08
N LYS A 126 9.61 -6.64 -35.69
CA LYS A 126 10.09 -7.16 -34.41
C LYS A 126 9.41 -6.35 -33.29
N GLY A 127 8.17 -6.72 -32.94
CA GLY A 127 7.55 -6.30 -31.71
C GLY A 127 8.33 -6.95 -30.59
N PHE A 128 8.95 -6.15 -29.72
CA PHE A 128 9.41 -6.69 -28.46
C PHE A 128 8.15 -7.15 -27.69
N SER A 129 8.03 -8.45 -27.43
CA SER A 129 7.25 -8.98 -26.32
C SER A 129 7.88 -8.41 -25.02
N ARG A 130 7.58 -7.14 -24.71
CA ARG A 130 8.11 -6.38 -23.56
C ARG A 130 7.36 -6.72 -22.30
N ASP A 131 7.28 -8.00 -21.95
CA ASP A 131 6.69 -8.38 -20.68
C ASP A 131 7.83 -8.87 -19.76
N PRO A 132 8.66 -7.95 -19.20
CA PRO A 132 9.72 -8.32 -18.27
C PRO A 132 9.18 -9.07 -17.04
N TRP A 133 7.86 -9.01 -16.82
CA TRP A 133 7.12 -9.74 -15.80
C TRP A 133 6.97 -11.25 -16.09
N ARG A 134 7.53 -11.75 -17.20
CA ARG A 134 7.47 -13.18 -17.55
C ARG A 134 8.62 -14.01 -17.01
N HIS A 135 9.77 -13.42 -16.73
CA HIS A 135 10.88 -14.19 -16.17
C HIS A 135 10.66 -14.42 -14.68
N ASP A 136 11.00 -15.63 -14.25
CA ASP A 136 10.90 -16.03 -12.86
C ASP A 136 12.25 -16.58 -12.39
N TYR A 137 13.13 -15.67 -11.99
CA TYR A 137 14.47 -16.02 -11.57
C TYR A 137 14.52 -16.42 -10.10
N TRP A 138 15.25 -17.50 -9.83
CA TRP A 138 15.51 -18.02 -8.49
C TRP A 138 17.00 -18.24 -8.29
N TRP A 139 17.49 -17.98 -7.08
CA TRP A 139 18.72 -18.58 -6.59
C TRP A 139 18.41 -19.97 -6.06
N VAL A 140 19.06 -21.01 -6.59
CA VAL A 140 18.75 -22.41 -6.27
C VAL A 140 20.02 -23.13 -5.82
N TRP A 141 19.92 -23.93 -4.75
CA TRP A 141 20.99 -24.81 -4.30
C TRP A 141 20.41 -26.14 -3.80
N ASP A 142 21.25 -27.17 -3.79
CA ASP A 142 20.87 -28.51 -3.33
C ASP A 142 21.04 -28.64 -1.81
N GLU A 143 20.09 -29.32 -1.16
CA GLU A 143 20.17 -29.67 0.25
C GLU A 143 19.87 -31.15 0.49
N SER A 144 20.35 -31.68 1.62
CA SER A 144 20.10 -33.06 2.05
C SER A 144 19.98 -33.12 3.56
N TRP A 145 18.81 -33.49 4.05
CA TRP A 145 18.47 -33.42 5.47
C TRP A 145 18.17 -34.83 5.98
N ALA A 146 18.79 -35.20 7.10
CA ALA A 146 18.43 -36.42 7.81
C ALA A 146 17.03 -36.30 8.43
N GLU A 147 16.41 -37.43 8.77
CA GLU A 147 15.21 -37.46 9.60
C GLU A 147 15.47 -36.75 10.93
N GLY A 148 14.58 -35.84 11.33
CA GLY A 148 14.71 -35.07 12.58
C GLY A 148 15.80 -34.00 12.58
N ALA A 149 16.49 -33.76 11.46
CA ALA A 149 17.55 -32.75 11.39
C ALA A 149 16.99 -31.34 11.62
N ALA A 150 17.69 -30.54 12.42
CA ALA A 150 17.47 -29.11 12.55
C ALA A 150 18.56 -28.38 11.75
N VAL A 151 18.15 -27.50 10.84
CA VAL A 151 19.03 -26.84 9.87
C VAL A 151 18.82 -25.34 9.96
N THR A 152 19.92 -24.58 9.93
CA THR A 152 19.88 -23.11 9.91
C THR A 152 20.37 -22.59 8.56
N HIS A 153 19.53 -21.85 7.85
CA HIS A 153 19.94 -21.09 6.67
C HIS A 153 20.13 -19.62 7.04
N VAL A 154 21.22 -19.02 6.60
CA VAL A 154 21.42 -17.56 6.66
C VAL A 154 21.55 -17.06 5.24
N VAL A 155 20.59 -16.25 4.79
CA VAL A 155 20.56 -15.62 3.47
C VAL A 155 20.88 -14.15 3.63
N LYS A 156 21.77 -13.62 2.80
CA LYS A 156 22.14 -12.20 2.77
C LYS A 156 22.07 -11.68 1.35
N TYR A 157 21.53 -10.48 1.18
CA TYR A 157 21.47 -9.80 -0.10
C TYR A 157 21.25 -8.31 0.09
N LYS A 158 21.43 -7.55 -0.99
CA LYS A 158 21.17 -6.12 -1.06
C LYS A 158 20.18 -5.84 -2.16
N LEU A 159 19.13 -5.07 -1.87
CA LEU A 159 18.18 -4.58 -2.87
C LEU A 159 18.49 -3.13 -3.22
N SER A 160 18.52 -2.81 -4.51
CA SER A 160 18.34 -1.43 -4.98
C SER A 160 16.85 -1.09 -4.93
N VAL A 161 16.48 -0.07 -4.17
CA VAL A 161 15.09 0.31 -3.96
C VAL A 161 14.58 1.06 -5.19
N TRP A 162 13.62 0.44 -5.87
CA TRP A 162 12.93 1.09 -6.97
C TRP A 162 12.08 2.27 -6.46
N HIS A 163 12.05 3.34 -7.24
CA HIS A 163 11.36 4.57 -6.88
C HIS A 163 10.64 5.16 -8.09
N TRP A 164 9.53 5.85 -7.82
CA TRP A 164 8.85 6.67 -8.82
C TRP A 164 8.72 8.08 -8.28
N SER A 165 9.48 9.01 -8.89
CA SER A 165 9.61 10.38 -8.36
C SER A 165 10.12 10.31 -6.91
N ASN A 166 9.48 11.01 -5.97
CA ASN A 166 9.90 11.02 -4.57
C ASN A 166 9.38 9.82 -3.78
N TYR A 167 8.44 9.06 -4.35
CA TYR A 167 7.82 7.92 -3.68
C TYR A 167 8.72 6.68 -3.76
N ARG A 168 9.11 6.20 -2.58
CA ARG A 168 9.94 5.00 -2.41
C ARG A 168 9.18 3.97 -1.60
N SER A 169 9.26 2.73 -2.04
CA SER A 169 8.62 1.60 -1.37
C SER A 169 9.56 0.40 -1.39
N THR A 170 9.77 -0.20 -0.23
CA THR A 170 10.50 -1.46 -0.09
C THR A 170 9.90 -2.28 1.06
N GLY A 171 10.48 -3.41 1.42
CA GLY A 171 9.90 -4.29 2.43
C GLY A 171 10.42 -5.72 2.37
N TYR A 172 9.65 -6.63 2.94
CA TYR A 172 9.98 -8.05 3.04
C TYR A 172 8.69 -8.88 3.01
N ILE A 173 8.67 -9.98 2.27
CA ILE A 173 7.49 -10.87 2.17
C ILE A 173 7.62 -11.99 3.20
N LEU A 174 6.58 -12.17 4.02
CA LEU A 174 6.48 -13.30 4.96
C LEU A 174 5.53 -14.37 4.45
N HIS A 175 4.53 -14.01 3.62
CA HIS A 175 3.46 -14.94 3.21
C HIS A 175 3.95 -16.16 2.44
N THR A 176 5.10 -16.09 1.77
CA THR A 176 5.70 -17.24 1.08
C THR A 176 6.14 -18.34 2.05
N GLY A 177 6.33 -18.02 3.33
CA GLY A 177 6.61 -19.00 4.39
C GLY A 177 5.46 -19.95 4.69
N ALA A 178 4.25 -19.65 4.19
CA ALA A 178 3.13 -20.59 4.15
C ALA A 178 3.45 -21.84 3.29
N ALA A 179 4.61 -21.86 2.62
CA ALA A 179 5.16 -23.03 1.97
C ALA A 179 5.31 -24.20 2.88
N TRP A 180 5.91 -23.92 4.03
CA TRP A 180 6.49 -24.94 4.85
C TRP A 180 5.39 -25.63 5.65
N LYS A 181 5.71 -26.81 6.15
CA LYS A 181 4.78 -27.57 6.97
C LYS A 181 4.49 -26.78 8.26
N ASN A 182 3.20 -26.72 8.63
CA ASN A 182 2.69 -26.03 9.81
C ASN A 182 2.91 -24.50 9.79
N LYS A 183 2.58 -23.87 10.92
CA LYS A 183 2.79 -22.43 11.17
C LYS A 183 4.24 -22.16 11.53
N ILE A 184 4.73 -20.97 11.20
CA ILE A 184 6.02 -20.49 11.69
C ILE A 184 5.88 -20.18 13.17
N LYS A 185 6.57 -20.94 14.05
CA LYS A 185 6.35 -20.83 15.50
C LYS A 185 6.71 -19.45 16.04
N SER A 186 7.75 -18.82 15.51
CA SER A 186 8.08 -17.42 15.80
C SER A 186 8.78 -16.74 14.63
N ALA A 187 8.37 -15.53 14.29
CA ALA A 187 9.11 -14.70 13.35
C ALA A 187 9.44 -13.34 13.99
N LYS A 188 10.62 -12.80 13.70
CA LYS A 188 11.05 -11.49 14.18
C LYS A 188 11.61 -10.69 13.03
N VAL A 189 11.01 -9.53 12.76
CA VAL A 189 11.52 -8.60 11.76
C VAL A 189 12.03 -7.36 12.47
N THR A 190 13.25 -6.94 12.14
CA THR A 190 13.89 -5.73 12.67
C THR A 190 14.26 -4.81 11.53
N LEU A 191 13.61 -3.66 11.43
CA LEU A 191 14.03 -2.55 10.57
C LEU A 191 14.95 -1.61 11.34
N SER A 192 16.09 -1.32 10.74
CA SER A 192 17.07 -0.34 11.18
C SER A 192 17.54 0.54 10.01
N PHE A 193 18.35 1.54 10.29
CA PHE A 193 18.73 2.58 9.33
C PHE A 193 20.24 2.75 9.24
N GLY A 194 20.76 2.83 8.02
CA GLY A 194 22.16 3.13 7.72
C GLY A 194 22.35 4.56 7.20
N GLY A 195 23.58 5.07 7.31
CA GLY A 195 23.91 6.46 6.93
C GLY A 195 23.10 7.49 7.73
N ASP A 196 22.57 8.48 7.01
CA ASP A 196 21.74 9.56 7.58
C ASP A 196 20.23 9.24 7.54
N MET A 197 19.83 8.00 7.23
CA MET A 197 18.42 7.59 7.33
C MET A 197 18.01 7.44 8.80
N GLU A 198 16.74 7.72 9.07
CA GLU A 198 16.12 7.55 10.37
C GLU A 198 14.60 7.36 10.26
N LEU A 199 13.96 6.98 11.37
CA LEU A 199 12.51 6.78 11.44
C LEU A 199 11.71 8.01 10.97
N GLY A 200 12.25 9.22 11.09
CA GLY A 200 11.60 10.45 10.66
C GLY A 200 11.28 10.52 9.16
N TYR A 201 11.99 9.74 8.34
CA TYR A 201 11.75 9.64 6.89
C TYR A 201 10.64 8.66 6.51
N ILE A 202 10.22 7.79 7.44
CA ILE A 202 9.20 6.78 7.18
C ILE A 202 7.80 7.41 7.15
N GLU A 203 7.16 7.39 5.98
CA GLU A 203 5.80 7.90 5.76
C GLU A 203 4.72 6.87 6.13
N ARG A 204 5.01 5.59 5.93
CA ARG A 204 4.13 4.49 6.29
C ARG A 204 4.96 3.24 6.52
N LEU A 205 4.63 2.55 7.61
CA LEU A 205 5.24 1.29 7.99
C LEU A 205 4.13 0.27 8.26
N GLY A 206 4.28 -0.94 7.71
CA GLY A 206 3.31 -2.02 7.86
C GLY A 206 3.98 -3.38 8.00
N PRO A 207 3.28 -4.38 8.56
CA PRO A 207 1.95 -4.29 9.16
C PRO A 207 1.97 -3.52 10.48
N ALA A 208 0.81 -3.28 11.08
CA ALA A 208 0.73 -2.70 12.43
C ALA A 208 1.31 -3.66 13.49
N GLY A 209 1.45 -3.20 14.74
CA GLY A 209 1.89 -4.05 15.86
C GLY A 209 3.41 -4.15 16.05
N PHE A 210 4.20 -3.31 15.36
CA PHE A 210 5.62 -3.18 15.68
C PHE A 210 5.85 -2.30 16.91
N GLU A 211 6.97 -2.55 17.58
CA GLU A 211 7.48 -1.70 18.66
C GLU A 211 8.66 -0.86 18.17
N ILE A 212 8.68 0.41 18.55
CA ILE A 212 9.87 1.25 18.36
C ILE A 212 10.84 1.01 19.53
N LYS A 213 12.02 0.45 19.24
CA LYS A 213 13.10 0.21 20.21
C LYS A 213 14.33 1.03 19.84
N GLY A 214 14.45 2.22 20.42
CA GLY A 214 15.49 3.18 20.05
C GLY A 214 15.31 3.66 18.60
N LYS A 215 16.28 3.37 17.74
CA LYS A 215 16.23 3.70 16.30
C LYS A 215 15.71 2.55 15.42
N LYS A 216 15.04 1.55 16.01
CA LYS A 216 14.59 0.35 15.29
C LYS A 216 13.07 0.20 15.38
N ALA A 217 12.46 -0.33 14.32
CA ALA A 217 11.10 -0.86 14.37
C ALA A 217 11.17 -2.38 14.39
N VAL A 218 10.47 -3.02 15.33
CA VAL A 218 10.57 -4.46 15.58
C VAL A 218 9.18 -5.10 15.59
N TRP A 219 8.95 -6.06 14.70
CA TRP A 219 7.80 -6.94 14.73
C TRP A 219 8.18 -8.26 15.39
N ASN A 220 7.30 -8.78 16.24
CA ASN A 220 7.42 -10.12 16.81
C ASN A 220 6.11 -10.86 16.54
N PHE A 221 6.19 -11.88 15.70
CA PHE A 221 5.08 -12.77 15.37
C PHE A 221 5.23 -14.09 16.14
N LYS A 222 4.09 -14.68 16.50
CA LYS A 222 4.05 -15.98 17.19
C LYS A 222 2.98 -16.84 16.54
N ASP A 223 3.30 -18.12 16.34
CA ASP A 223 2.41 -19.10 15.70
C ASP A 223 1.82 -18.55 14.39
N LEU A 224 2.68 -17.95 13.58
CA LEU A 224 2.35 -17.20 12.37
C LEU A 224 1.94 -18.15 11.25
N GLU A 225 0.72 -17.96 10.75
CA GLU A 225 0.24 -18.55 9.50
C GLU A 225 0.26 -17.42 8.47
N PRO A 226 1.40 -17.23 7.77
CA PRO A 226 1.67 -15.95 7.14
C PRO A 226 0.80 -15.75 5.91
N THR A 227 0.30 -14.53 5.75
CA THR A 227 -0.55 -14.07 4.66
C THR A 227 0.00 -12.74 4.12
N ASN A 228 -0.52 -12.26 2.99
CA ASN A 228 -0.11 -10.96 2.44
C ASN A 228 -0.34 -9.79 3.41
N ALA A 229 -1.16 -9.96 4.45
CA ALA A 229 -1.37 -8.95 5.50
C ALA A 229 -0.20 -8.86 6.49
N ASP A 230 0.66 -9.88 6.53
CA ASP A 230 1.82 -9.97 7.41
C ASP A 230 3.09 -9.41 6.75
N ASP A 231 3.09 -9.25 5.42
CA ASP A 231 4.22 -8.70 4.67
C ASP A 231 4.63 -7.30 5.16
N ILE A 232 5.93 -7.10 5.27
CA ILE A 232 6.54 -5.87 5.73
C ILE A 232 6.52 -4.87 4.58
N SER A 233 5.93 -3.70 4.80
CA SER A 233 5.88 -2.61 3.82
C SER A 233 6.47 -1.33 4.41
N ILE A 234 7.42 -0.75 3.69
CA ILE A 234 8.19 0.42 4.10
C ILE A 234 8.03 1.48 3.01
N HIS A 235 7.32 2.55 3.32
CA HIS A 235 7.18 3.72 2.46
C HIS A 235 7.87 4.91 3.11
N TYR A 236 8.66 5.64 2.32
CA TYR A 236 9.46 6.75 2.84
C TYR A 236 9.71 7.81 1.78
N ASP A 237 10.03 9.00 2.25
CA ASP A 237 10.53 10.12 1.46
C ASP A 237 12.03 10.26 1.77
N ARG A 238 12.89 10.34 0.75
CA ARG A 238 14.35 10.44 0.96
C ARG A 238 14.76 11.84 1.42
N ASP A 239 14.04 12.84 0.94
CA ASP A 239 14.50 14.23 0.93
C ASP A 239 13.92 14.99 2.13
N GLU A 240 12.74 14.58 2.59
CA GLU A 240 12.00 15.27 3.64
C GLU A 240 11.53 14.29 4.71
N THR A 241 11.86 14.59 5.97
CA THR A 241 11.22 13.90 7.10
C THR A 241 9.74 14.27 7.16
N VAL A 242 8.92 13.42 7.76
CA VAL A 242 7.49 13.69 7.89
C VAL A 242 7.21 15.00 8.64
N THR A 243 8.06 15.38 9.61
CA THR A 243 7.93 16.66 10.33
C THR A 243 8.20 17.86 9.42
N GLN A 244 9.24 17.78 8.59
CA GLN A 244 9.53 18.81 7.59
C GLN A 244 8.38 18.90 6.57
N LYS A 245 7.87 17.74 6.13
CA LYS A 245 6.76 17.63 5.19
C LYS A 245 5.47 18.22 5.74
N ASP A 246 5.10 17.92 6.99
CA ASP A 246 3.94 18.56 7.64
C ASP A 246 4.12 20.08 7.71
N ALA A 247 5.29 20.57 8.14
CA ALA A 247 5.55 22.01 8.24
C ALA A 247 5.48 22.73 6.88
N ARG A 248 6.05 22.13 5.83
CA ARG A 248 5.95 22.64 4.45
C ARG A 248 4.50 22.65 3.98
N LEU A 249 3.78 21.55 4.15
CA LEU A 249 2.38 21.42 3.74
C LEU A 249 1.46 22.39 4.49
N VAL A 250 1.69 22.63 5.79
CA VAL A 250 0.98 23.68 6.55
C VAL A 250 1.16 25.04 5.88
N LYS A 251 2.39 25.41 5.55
CA LYS A 251 2.67 26.71 4.87
C LYS A 251 2.04 26.79 3.49
N GLU A 252 2.13 25.72 2.71
CA GLU A 252 1.57 25.65 1.36
C GLU A 252 0.04 25.59 1.33
N SER A 253 -0.58 24.98 2.34
CA SER A 253 -2.03 24.77 2.43
C SER A 253 -2.81 26.09 2.43
N ALA A 254 -2.19 27.18 2.88
CA ALA A 254 -2.79 28.52 2.80
C ALA A 254 -3.02 28.99 1.35
N LYS A 255 -2.24 28.46 0.40
CA LYS A 255 -2.29 28.85 -1.01
C LYS A 255 -2.91 27.78 -1.88
N TRP A 256 -2.59 26.52 -1.60
CA TRP A 256 -2.80 25.42 -2.51
C TRP A 256 -3.76 24.38 -1.96
N TRP A 257 -4.83 24.10 -2.70
CA TRP A 257 -5.82 23.07 -2.39
C TRP A 257 -5.18 21.67 -2.33
N SER A 258 -4.33 21.36 -3.31
CA SER A 258 -3.59 20.09 -3.38
C SER A 258 -2.81 19.82 -2.09
N SER A 259 -2.15 20.85 -1.55
CA SER A 259 -1.38 20.75 -0.30
C SER A 259 -2.28 20.53 0.92
N ARG A 260 -3.55 20.99 0.91
CA ARG A 260 -4.53 20.66 1.98
C ARG A 260 -4.92 19.19 1.95
N VAL A 261 -5.16 18.65 0.76
CA VAL A 261 -5.47 17.22 0.57
C VAL A 261 -4.29 16.37 1.05
N GLU A 262 -3.07 16.72 0.64
CA GLU A 262 -1.85 16.03 1.05
C GLU A 262 -1.63 16.13 2.57
N LEU A 263 -1.83 17.30 3.17
CA LEU A 263 -1.72 17.51 4.61
C LEU A 263 -2.72 16.64 5.40
N LEU A 264 -3.97 16.59 4.94
CA LEU A 264 -4.99 15.75 5.56
C LEU A 264 -4.61 14.26 5.46
N ASN A 265 -4.19 13.80 4.27
CA ASN A 265 -3.74 12.43 4.07
C ASN A 265 -2.54 12.08 4.95
N LEU A 266 -1.56 12.99 5.05
CA LEU A 266 -0.40 12.82 5.92
C LEU A 266 -0.86 12.63 7.36
N ARG A 267 -1.76 13.47 7.88
CA ARG A 267 -2.23 13.39 9.27
C ARG A 267 -3.12 12.17 9.54
N LEU A 268 -3.93 11.74 8.58
CA LEU A 268 -4.73 10.51 8.67
C LEU A 268 -3.90 9.21 8.62
N THR A 269 -2.62 9.28 8.28
CA THR A 269 -1.72 8.12 8.35
C THR A 269 -0.81 8.14 9.58
N ALA A 270 -0.91 9.16 10.44
CA ALA A 270 -0.01 9.35 11.58
C ALA A 270 0.04 8.17 12.56
N PRO A 271 -1.08 7.57 13.01
CA PRO A 271 -1.03 6.43 13.94
C PRO A 271 -0.30 5.22 13.34
N LYS A 272 -0.56 4.97 12.04
CA LYS A 272 0.06 3.88 11.28
C LYS A 272 1.59 4.04 11.19
N ARG A 273 2.12 5.26 11.27
CA ARG A 273 3.57 5.51 11.23
C ARG A 273 4.31 5.00 12.47
N PHE A 274 3.62 4.88 13.60
CA PHE A 274 4.24 4.47 14.87
C PHE A 274 3.61 3.22 15.47
N GLY A 275 2.94 2.42 14.65
CA GLY A 275 2.32 1.16 15.09
C GLY A 275 1.12 1.37 16.01
N SER A 276 0.65 2.61 16.18
CA SER A 276 -0.53 2.93 16.95
C SER A 276 -1.79 2.66 16.13
N THR A 277 -2.78 2.04 16.75
CA THR A 277 -4.14 1.92 16.19
C THR A 277 -5.02 3.12 16.57
N GLU A 278 -4.56 3.97 17.48
CA GLU A 278 -5.33 5.09 18.05
C GLU A 278 -4.65 6.43 17.79
N TYR A 279 -5.46 7.46 17.60
CA TYR A 279 -5.01 8.85 17.51
C TYR A 279 -5.03 9.51 18.88
N LYS A 280 -4.01 10.31 19.17
CA LYS A 280 -3.97 11.17 20.35
C LYS A 280 -4.87 12.40 20.18
N PRO A 281 -5.33 13.05 21.27
CA PRO A 281 -6.19 14.23 21.18
C PRO A 281 -5.62 15.37 20.31
N GLU A 282 -4.31 15.60 20.37
CA GLU A 282 -3.62 16.59 19.55
C GLU A 282 -3.58 16.23 18.06
N GLU A 283 -3.50 14.93 17.73
CA GLU A 283 -3.55 14.45 16.35
C GLU A 283 -4.96 14.60 15.79
N TRP A 284 -5.99 14.28 16.59
CA TRP A 284 -7.38 14.55 16.23
C TRP A 284 -7.64 16.02 15.95
N ALA A 285 -7.13 16.92 16.81
CA ALA A 285 -7.24 18.35 16.57
C ALA A 285 -6.60 18.75 15.24
N ALA A 286 -5.38 18.28 14.96
CA ALA A 286 -4.68 18.57 13.72
C ALA A 286 -5.41 18.04 12.46
N ILE A 287 -6.05 16.87 12.56
CA ILE A 287 -6.87 16.30 11.48
C ILE A 287 -8.11 17.15 11.24
N ARG A 288 -8.81 17.54 12.31
CA ARG A 288 -10.00 18.40 12.21
C ARG A 288 -9.66 19.75 11.59
N ASP A 289 -8.53 20.36 11.97
CA ASP A 289 -8.08 21.63 11.40
C ASP A 289 -7.76 21.51 9.91
N ALA A 290 -7.03 20.45 9.52
CA ALA A 290 -6.71 20.18 8.12
C ALA A 290 -7.99 19.95 7.29
N LEU A 291 -8.96 19.22 7.84
CA LEU A 291 -10.23 18.95 7.19
C LEU A 291 -11.12 20.20 7.09
N ALA A 292 -11.18 21.02 8.13
CA ALA A 292 -11.89 22.29 8.10
C ALA A 292 -11.29 23.25 7.05
N ALA A 293 -9.95 23.33 6.98
CA ALA A 293 -9.25 24.08 5.95
C ALA A 293 -9.52 23.52 4.55
N LEU A 294 -9.61 22.19 4.40
CA LEU A 294 -10.04 21.60 3.15
C LEU A 294 -11.47 22.03 2.82
N ILE A 295 -12.45 21.90 3.72
CA ILE A 295 -13.85 22.19 3.35
C ILE A 295 -14.12 23.70 3.16
N SER A 296 -13.30 24.61 3.70
CA SER A 296 -13.57 26.06 3.69
C SER A 296 -13.78 26.68 2.30
N ASP A 297 -13.10 26.15 1.27
CA ASP A 297 -13.14 26.70 -0.08
C ASP A 297 -14.10 25.92 -1.00
N ALA A 298 -14.71 24.87 -0.47
CA ALA A 298 -15.70 24.09 -1.19
C ALA A 298 -16.99 24.92 -1.38
N LYS A 299 -17.50 24.93 -2.61
CA LYS A 299 -18.73 25.65 -2.97
C LYS A 299 -19.85 24.66 -3.20
N ALA A 300 -21.06 25.01 -2.76
CA ALA A 300 -22.24 24.28 -3.17
C ALA A 300 -22.60 24.66 -4.63
N ASP A 301 -22.75 23.67 -5.50
CA ASP A 301 -23.32 23.81 -6.84
C ASP A 301 -24.48 22.81 -6.99
N GLY A 302 -25.69 23.30 -6.76
CA GLY A 302 -26.88 22.46 -6.63
C GLY A 302 -26.68 21.39 -5.55
N ASN A 303 -26.76 20.12 -5.95
CA ASN A 303 -26.58 18.97 -5.08
C ASN A 303 -25.16 18.42 -4.98
N LYS A 304 -24.17 19.20 -5.42
CA LYS A 304 -22.77 18.82 -5.38
C LYS A 304 -21.99 19.78 -4.50
N LEU A 305 -21.05 19.21 -3.75
CA LEU A 305 -19.94 19.96 -3.20
C LEU A 305 -18.86 20.02 -4.27
N VAL A 306 -18.59 21.23 -4.78
CA VAL A 306 -17.59 21.49 -5.80
C VAL A 306 -16.35 22.03 -5.11
N MET A 307 -15.30 21.23 -5.12
CA MET A 307 -13.97 21.66 -4.71
C MET A 307 -13.43 22.67 -5.74
N PRO A 308 -12.58 23.63 -5.34
CA PRO A 308 -11.95 24.55 -6.29
C PRO A 308 -11.28 23.77 -7.42
N GLU A 309 -11.42 24.26 -8.66
CA GLU A 309 -10.83 23.65 -9.85
C GLU A 309 -9.30 23.58 -9.64
N GLU A 310 -8.67 22.44 -10.00
CA GLU A 310 -7.24 22.22 -9.79
C GLU A 310 -6.42 23.41 -10.31
N GLU A 311 -5.45 23.84 -9.51
CA GLU A 311 -4.57 24.95 -9.80
C GLU A 311 -3.74 24.63 -11.06
N PRO A 312 -4.03 25.28 -12.21
CA PRO A 312 -3.33 24.96 -13.46
C PRO A 312 -1.83 25.21 -13.36
N GLU A 313 -1.40 26.07 -12.42
CA GLU A 313 0.00 26.42 -12.15
C GLU A 313 0.80 25.29 -11.48
N LYS A 314 0.15 24.29 -10.86
CA LYS A 314 0.81 23.11 -10.27
C LYS A 314 0.87 21.90 -11.20
N ILE A 315 0.28 21.96 -12.40
CA ILE A 315 0.47 20.94 -13.44
C ILE A 315 1.85 21.17 -14.08
N SER A 316 2.92 20.96 -13.32
CA SER A 316 4.25 20.82 -13.91
C SER A 316 4.30 19.44 -14.55
N TRP A 317 4.07 19.38 -15.86
CA TRP A 317 4.51 18.22 -16.62
C TRP A 317 6.04 18.15 -16.46
N GLY A 318 6.53 17.13 -15.77
CA GLY A 318 7.96 16.93 -15.57
C GLY A 318 8.65 16.74 -16.91
N GLY A 319 9.34 17.78 -17.37
CA GLY A 319 10.05 17.85 -18.64
C GLY A 319 9.68 19.11 -19.41
N ASP A 320 10.67 19.78 -20.00
CA ASP A 320 10.47 20.91 -20.92
C ASP A 320 9.59 20.44 -22.09
N ILE A 321 8.27 20.61 -21.97
CA ILE A 321 7.36 20.46 -23.10
C ILE A 321 7.65 21.64 -24.03
N PRO A 322 8.08 21.41 -25.28
CA PRO A 322 8.33 22.50 -26.21
C PRO A 322 7.11 23.41 -26.31
N GLU A 323 7.33 24.72 -26.34
CA GLU A 323 6.27 25.74 -26.31
C GLU A 323 5.19 25.49 -27.39
N GLU A 324 5.57 24.94 -28.55
CA GLU A 324 4.63 24.52 -29.59
C GLU A 324 3.69 23.37 -29.17
N VAL A 325 4.16 22.41 -28.38
CA VAL A 325 3.36 21.30 -27.86
C VAL A 325 2.43 21.80 -26.76
N ARG A 326 2.91 22.68 -25.88
CA ARG A 326 2.06 23.36 -24.89
C ARG A 326 0.94 24.14 -25.57
N LYS A 327 1.27 24.98 -26.57
CA LYS A 327 0.29 25.74 -27.34
C LYS A 327 -0.68 24.85 -28.12
N ALA A 328 -0.19 23.76 -28.72
CA ALA A 328 -1.07 22.81 -29.43
C ALA A 328 -2.02 22.06 -28.49
N ILE A 329 -1.58 21.78 -27.26
CA ILE A 329 -2.41 21.23 -26.19
C ILE A 329 -3.43 22.29 -25.75
N GLU A 330 -3.02 23.51 -25.44
CA GLU A 330 -3.91 24.62 -25.04
C GLU A 330 -4.94 24.97 -26.14
N GLU A 331 -4.52 25.00 -27.40
CA GLU A 331 -5.36 25.26 -28.58
C GLU A 331 -6.36 24.12 -28.83
N LYS A 332 -5.95 22.85 -28.64
CA LYS A 332 -6.86 21.70 -28.68
C LYS A 332 -7.76 21.58 -27.45
N MET A 333 -7.29 22.03 -26.28
CA MET A 333 -8.01 21.99 -25.00
C MET A 333 -8.88 23.21 -24.75
N GLY A 334 -8.80 24.25 -25.60
CA GLY A 334 -9.55 25.51 -25.52
C GLY A 334 -11.09 25.41 -25.57
N LYS A 335 -11.69 24.23 -25.38
CA LYS A 335 -13.14 24.06 -25.29
C LYS A 335 -13.69 23.03 -24.29
N THR A 336 -12.91 22.32 -23.46
CA THR A 336 -13.54 21.33 -22.56
C THR A 336 -12.92 21.19 -21.16
N LYS A 337 -13.81 21.38 -20.18
CA LYS A 337 -13.77 21.07 -18.74
C LYS A 337 -12.90 19.86 -18.34
N CYS A 338 -12.16 20.10 -17.26
CA CYS A 338 -11.48 19.21 -16.31
C CYS A 338 -11.81 17.69 -16.40
N ASP A 339 -10.78 16.87 -16.59
CA ASP A 339 -10.90 15.43 -16.92
C ASP A 339 -11.38 14.53 -15.76
N TYR A 340 -11.33 14.97 -14.51
CA TYR A 340 -11.84 14.18 -13.38
C TYR A 340 -13.37 14.06 -13.37
N ALA A 341 -14.08 15.07 -13.87
CA ALA A 341 -15.54 15.00 -14.04
C ALA A 341 -15.96 14.09 -15.21
N ARG A 342 -15.06 13.86 -16.18
CA ARG A 342 -15.33 13.08 -17.40
C ARG A 342 -15.16 11.57 -17.20
N LYS A 343 -14.27 11.15 -16.31
CA LYS A 343 -13.98 9.72 -16.05
C LYS A 343 -14.89 9.07 -15.00
N GLY A 344 -15.82 9.82 -14.39
CA GLY A 344 -16.69 9.29 -13.32
C GLY A 344 -15.95 9.00 -12.01
N GLU A 345 -14.79 9.62 -11.80
CA GLU A 345 -13.87 9.30 -10.70
C GLU A 345 -14.00 10.19 -9.46
N ALA A 346 -15.05 11.02 -9.39
CA ALA A 346 -15.34 11.86 -8.21
C ALA A 346 -15.43 11.06 -6.89
N HIS A 347 -15.66 9.75 -6.95
CA HIS A 347 -15.64 8.85 -5.80
C HIS A 347 -14.26 8.76 -5.12
N LYS A 348 -13.15 8.93 -5.86
CA LYS A 348 -11.78 8.85 -5.32
C LYS A 348 -11.43 10.03 -4.40
N LEU A 349 -12.07 11.19 -4.62
CA LEU A 349 -11.98 12.34 -3.71
C LEU A 349 -12.81 12.15 -2.44
N LEU A 350 -13.77 11.22 -2.43
CA LEU A 350 -14.65 10.95 -1.30
C LEU A 350 -14.11 9.87 -0.36
N ASP A 351 -13.13 9.07 -0.76
CA ASP A 351 -12.61 7.98 0.08
C ASP A 351 -11.86 8.49 1.34
N PRO A 352 -11.05 9.57 1.29
CA PRO A 352 -10.55 10.21 2.51
C PRO A 352 -11.69 10.69 3.42
N PHE A 353 -12.78 11.20 2.84
CA PHE A 353 -13.95 11.64 3.60
C PHE A 353 -14.73 10.47 4.22
N LYS A 354 -14.88 9.33 3.52
CA LYS A 354 -15.50 8.13 4.11
C LYS A 354 -14.70 7.62 5.30
N ASN A 355 -13.37 7.54 5.15
CA ASN A 355 -12.50 7.10 6.25
C ASN A 355 -12.61 8.03 7.45
N VAL A 356 -12.63 9.35 7.23
CA VAL A 356 -12.89 10.34 8.29
C VAL A 356 -14.26 10.12 8.92
N LEU A 357 -15.33 9.95 8.13
CA LEU A 357 -16.70 9.80 8.65
C LEU A 357 -16.84 8.51 9.47
N GLU A 358 -16.26 7.40 9.03
CA GLU A 358 -16.23 6.13 9.77
C GLU A 358 -15.43 6.29 11.08
N LEU A 359 -14.31 7.00 11.03
CA LEU A 359 -13.47 7.29 12.18
C LEU A 359 -14.15 8.20 13.23
N VAL A 360 -14.84 9.25 12.80
CA VAL A 360 -15.59 10.13 13.73
C VAL A 360 -16.78 9.38 14.32
N ARG A 361 -17.48 8.54 13.54
CA ARG A 361 -18.56 7.68 14.05
C ARG A 361 -18.10 6.66 15.09
N ALA A 362 -16.85 6.20 14.99
CA ALA A 362 -16.25 5.30 15.97
C ALA A 362 -15.93 5.97 17.32
N ASN A 363 -16.03 7.30 17.43
CA ASN A 363 -15.73 8.08 18.64
C ASN A 363 -16.89 9.02 19.01
N PRO A 364 -18.05 8.48 19.46
CA PRO A 364 -19.29 9.24 19.63
C PRO A 364 -19.23 10.31 20.74
N ASP A 365 -18.24 10.27 21.62
CA ASP A 365 -18.08 11.24 22.71
C ASP A 365 -17.27 12.49 22.30
N ASP A 366 -16.69 12.52 21.09
CA ASP A 366 -15.96 13.70 20.58
C ASP A 366 -16.92 14.79 20.10
N GLU A 367 -17.26 15.74 20.97
CA GLU A 367 -18.18 16.84 20.65
C GLU A 367 -17.73 17.67 19.42
N ALA A 368 -16.42 17.84 19.24
CA ALA A 368 -15.86 18.57 18.10
C ALA A 368 -15.95 17.76 16.80
N GLY A 369 -15.66 16.46 16.86
CA GLY A 369 -15.88 15.52 15.75
C GLY A 369 -17.35 15.44 15.36
N ASN A 370 -18.25 15.34 16.34
CA ASN A 370 -19.69 15.36 16.13
C ASN A 370 -20.18 16.68 15.54
N LYS A 371 -19.60 17.81 15.93
CA LYS A 371 -19.90 19.11 15.31
C LYS A 371 -19.48 19.11 13.85
N LEU A 372 -18.30 18.57 13.52
CA LEU A 372 -17.83 18.47 12.14
C LEU A 372 -18.72 17.56 11.29
N LEU A 373 -19.16 16.42 11.84
CA LEU A 373 -20.17 15.54 11.26
C LEU A 373 -21.47 16.29 11.00
N ARG A 374 -21.99 17.05 11.98
CA ARG A 374 -23.20 17.86 11.80
C ARG A 374 -23.02 18.97 10.76
N ASP A 375 -21.87 19.65 10.74
CA ASP A 375 -21.58 20.69 9.76
C ASP A 375 -21.48 20.10 8.34
N TRP A 376 -20.89 18.91 8.21
CA TRP A 376 -20.86 18.13 6.98
C TRP A 376 -22.26 17.66 6.56
N ASP A 377 -23.03 17.06 7.46
CA ASP A 377 -24.39 16.61 7.20
C ASP A 377 -25.30 17.79 6.83
N ASN A 378 -25.11 18.95 7.45
CA ASN A 378 -25.80 20.19 7.09
C ASN A 378 -25.37 20.70 5.70
N LEU A 379 -24.09 20.58 5.35
CA LEU A 379 -23.58 20.94 4.02
C LEU A 379 -24.15 19.99 2.95
N VAL A 380 -24.15 18.68 3.20
CA VAL A 380 -24.74 17.65 2.34
C VAL A 380 -26.26 17.85 2.22
N ALA A 381 -26.95 18.14 3.32
CA ALA A 381 -28.38 18.43 3.33
C ALA A 381 -28.69 19.68 2.51
N LYS A 382 -27.90 20.76 2.62
CA LYS A 382 -28.05 21.97 1.79
C LYS A 382 -27.83 21.69 0.30
N CYS A 383 -26.90 20.80 -0.03
CA CYS A 383 -26.76 20.31 -1.40
C CYS A 383 -28.03 19.54 -1.84
N LEU A 384 -28.52 18.63 -1.02
CA LEU A 384 -29.67 17.78 -1.36
C LEU A 384 -31.03 18.50 -1.35
N ASP A 385 -31.17 19.62 -0.62
CA ASP A 385 -32.41 20.39 -0.48
C ASP A 385 -32.60 21.45 -1.59
N GLY A 386 -31.70 21.47 -2.58
CA GLY A 386 -31.88 22.18 -3.85
C GLY A 386 -33.07 21.62 -4.63
N LYS A 387 -34.27 22.14 -4.35
CA LYS A 387 -35.53 21.80 -5.02
C LYS A 387 -35.46 22.03 -6.53
N LEU A 388 -35.33 20.95 -7.31
CA LEU A 388 -36.03 20.76 -8.59
C LEU A 388 -35.99 19.29 -9.03
N TYR A 389 -36.95 18.53 -8.49
CA TYR A 389 -37.57 17.41 -9.20
C TYR A 389 -38.48 17.98 -10.29
N ALA A 390 -37.91 18.39 -11.42
CA ALA A 390 -38.62 18.49 -12.72
C ALA A 390 -37.60 18.84 -13.82
N GLY A 391 -37.34 17.90 -14.72
CA GLY A 391 -36.58 18.15 -15.95
C GLY A 391 -35.18 17.51 -15.98
N ALA A 392 -35.06 16.22 -15.67
CA ALA A 392 -33.83 15.47 -15.88
C ALA A 392 -33.80 14.80 -17.26
N THR A 393 -32.88 15.21 -18.12
CA THR A 393 -32.28 14.29 -19.09
C THR A 393 -31.32 13.37 -18.31
N LYS A 394 -31.80 12.15 -18.07
CA LYS A 394 -31.12 10.92 -17.62
C LYS A 394 -29.65 11.03 -17.20
N LEU A 395 -29.40 10.96 -15.89
CA LEU A 395 -28.39 10.07 -15.32
C LEU A 395 -29.15 9.01 -14.54
N VAL A 396 -29.09 7.75 -14.97
CA VAL A 396 -29.74 6.63 -14.29
C VAL A 396 -28.94 6.32 -13.02
N VAL A 397 -29.46 6.77 -11.87
CA VAL A 397 -29.16 6.14 -10.59
C VAL A 397 -30.05 4.90 -10.53
N ASP A 398 -29.47 3.70 -10.43
CA ASP A 398 -30.30 2.50 -10.27
C ASP A 398 -31.03 2.53 -8.92
N ASP A 399 -32.25 1.99 -8.92
CA ASP A 399 -33.23 2.05 -7.83
C ASP A 399 -32.70 1.56 -6.47
N LYS A 400 -31.65 0.73 -6.45
CA LYS A 400 -31.00 0.23 -5.24
C LYS A 400 -30.32 1.37 -4.45
N ARG A 401 -29.69 2.32 -5.15
CA ARG A 401 -28.99 3.46 -4.52
C ARG A 401 -29.94 4.54 -4.01
N ALA A 402 -31.12 4.66 -4.61
CA ALA A 402 -32.18 5.53 -4.10
C ALA A 402 -32.80 4.98 -2.80
N ALA A 403 -32.87 3.65 -2.66
CA ALA A 403 -33.30 2.99 -1.44
C ALA A 403 -32.26 3.16 -0.31
N ASP A 404 -30.96 3.01 -0.59
CA ASP A 404 -29.88 3.19 0.38
C ASP A 404 -29.83 4.62 0.93
N LEU A 405 -30.00 5.64 0.07
CA LEU A 405 -30.05 7.04 0.50
C LEU A 405 -31.31 7.39 1.30
N LYS A 406 -32.43 6.71 1.01
CA LYS A 406 -33.68 6.88 1.76
C LYS A 406 -33.64 6.16 3.12
N LEU A 407 -32.96 5.02 3.20
CA LEU A 407 -32.66 4.31 4.44
C LEU A 407 -31.79 5.18 5.35
N LEU A 408 -30.69 5.73 4.81
CA LEU A 408 -29.79 6.66 5.51
C LEU A 408 -30.54 7.90 6.06
N ARG A 409 -31.48 8.46 5.29
CA ARG A 409 -32.29 9.60 5.73
C ARG A 409 -33.26 9.25 6.87
N ASN A 410 -33.85 8.06 6.83
CA ASN A 410 -34.82 7.63 7.85
C ASN A 410 -34.14 7.19 9.15
N GLU A 411 -32.95 6.59 9.07
CA GLU A 411 -32.13 6.22 10.24
C GLU A 411 -31.60 7.49 10.95
N ALA A 412 -31.16 8.49 10.19
CA ALA A 412 -30.76 9.80 10.74
C ALA A 412 -31.92 10.53 11.44
N ALA A 413 -33.14 10.43 10.92
CA ALA A 413 -34.33 11.02 11.55
C ALA A 413 -34.77 10.29 12.84
N GLY A 414 -34.40 9.01 12.99
CA GLY A 414 -34.66 8.22 14.20
C GLY A 414 -33.72 8.56 15.36
N LEU A 415 -32.48 8.92 15.06
CA LEU A 415 -31.42 9.20 16.04
C LEU A 415 -31.44 10.65 16.58
N LEU A 416 -32.19 11.55 15.93
CA LEU A 416 -32.34 12.96 16.34
C LEU A 416 -33.59 13.21 17.21
N LYS A 417 -34.31 12.17 17.63
CA LYS A 417 -35.35 12.33 18.64
C LYS A 417 -34.67 12.54 19.99
N PRO A 418 -34.94 13.64 20.71
CA PRO A 418 -34.47 13.76 22.09
C PRO A 418 -35.02 12.56 22.88
N GLN A 419 -34.15 11.86 23.62
CA GLN A 419 -34.60 10.92 24.63
C GLN A 419 -35.34 11.74 25.69
N VAL A 420 -36.66 11.74 25.61
CA VAL A 420 -37.50 12.24 26.69
C VAL A 420 -37.37 11.21 27.79
N GLU A 421 -36.60 11.56 28.81
CA GLU A 421 -36.52 10.84 30.07
C GLU A 421 -37.92 10.85 30.68
N GLU A 422 -38.62 9.72 30.64
CA GLU A 422 -39.87 9.56 31.40
C GLU A 422 -39.50 9.63 32.88
N GLN A 423 -39.83 10.74 33.54
CA GLN A 423 -39.82 10.81 34.99
C GLN A 423 -40.80 9.76 35.53
N PRO A 424 -40.41 8.97 36.55
CA PRO A 424 -41.32 8.03 37.18
C PRO A 424 -42.47 8.80 37.82
N ALA A 425 -43.69 8.35 37.57
CA ALA A 425 -44.88 8.85 38.24
C ALA A 425 -44.82 8.47 39.73
N ASP A 426 -45.02 9.46 40.60
CA ASP A 426 -45.23 9.29 42.04
C ASP A 426 -46.53 8.52 42.37
#